data_AF-A0A397S797-F1
#
_entry.id   AF-A0A397S797-F1
#
_cell.length_a   1.000
_cell.length_b   1.000
_cell.length_c   1.000
_cell.angle_alpha   90.00
_cell.angle_beta   90.00
_cell.angle_gamma   90.00
#
_symmetry.space_group_name_H-M   'P 1'
#
loop_
_entity.id
_entity.type
_entity.pdbx_description
1 polymer ?
#
loop_
_entity_poly.entity_id
_entity_poly.type
_entity_poly.pdbx_seq_one_letter_code
_entity_poly.pdbx_strand_id
1 'polypeptide(L)'
;MGIMVLVEEVAIFEGFGAKEVSEQDVTLLQVGITPVEQDIKIREFLNTNGAMAALIKMIATLVHAKIKEQIKELCKTGYIANLLANKNEIKQLQLQIEYITNQYMNEKMVLQNR
;
A
#
# COMPACT_ATOMS: atom_id res chain seq x y z
N MET A 1 -3.92 -6.61 10.70
CA MET A 1 -4.01 -5.68 9.56
C MET A 1 -4.68 -6.43 8.42
N GLY A 2 -5.90 -6.03 8.03
CA GLY A 2 -6.65 -6.67 6.96
C GLY A 2 -6.50 -5.90 5.65
N ILE A 3 -6.60 -6.60 4.52
CA ILE A 3 -6.61 -5.99 3.19
C ILE A 3 -8.06 -5.66 2.87
N MET A 4 -8.38 -4.38 2.68
CA MET A 4 -9.70 -3.96 2.23
C MET A 4 -9.74 -3.96 0.70
N VAL A 5 -10.64 -4.79 0.16
CA VAL A 5 -10.98 -4.88 -1.25
C VAL A 5 -12.42 -4.39 -1.41
N LEU A 6 -12.71 -3.57 -2.42
CA LEU A 6 -14.06 -3.06 -2.62
C LEU A 6 -14.98 -4.16 -3.15
N VAL A 7 -16.24 -4.17 -2.72
CA VAL A 7 -17.24 -5.16 -3.16
C VAL A 7 -17.38 -5.15 -4.68
N GLU A 8 -17.26 -3.99 -5.31
CA GLU A 8 -17.30 -3.80 -6.77
C GLU A 8 -16.18 -4.56 -7.51
N GLU A 9 -14.98 -4.65 -6.91
CA GLU A 9 -13.82 -5.37 -7.48
C GLU A 9 -14.00 -6.89 -7.41
N VAL A 10 -14.89 -7.38 -6.53
CA VAL A 10 -15.20 -8.80 -6.35
C VAL A 10 -16.62 -9.18 -6.76
N ALA A 11 -17.43 -8.23 -7.25
CA ALA A 11 -18.82 -8.46 -7.66
C ALA A 11 -18.93 -9.49 -8.80
N ILE A 12 -17.90 -9.58 -9.65
CA ILE A 12 -17.78 -10.61 -10.69
C ILE A 12 -17.78 -12.05 -10.14
N PHE A 13 -17.55 -12.24 -8.83
CA PHE A 13 -17.51 -13.53 -8.16
C PHE A 13 -18.75 -13.84 -7.33
N GLU A 14 -19.74 -12.95 -7.32
CA GLU A 14 -20.98 -13.18 -6.59
C GLU A 14 -21.69 -14.42 -7.17
N GLY A 15 -21.89 -15.45 -6.34
CA GLY A 15 -22.48 -16.72 -6.76
C GLY A 15 -21.57 -17.66 -7.56
N PHE A 16 -20.28 -17.36 -7.74
CA PHE A 16 -19.36 -18.22 -8.51
C PHE A 16 -19.28 -19.66 -7.99
N GLY A 17 -19.25 -19.85 -6.68
CA GLY A 17 -19.20 -21.17 -6.03
C GLY A 17 -20.49 -21.99 -6.13
N ALA A 18 -21.61 -21.38 -6.54
CA ALA A 18 -22.90 -22.06 -6.68
C ALA A 18 -23.15 -22.62 -8.10
N LYS A 19 -22.26 -22.33 -9.06
CA LYS A 19 -22.38 -22.72 -10.47
C LYS A 19 -21.71 -24.07 -10.75
N GLU A 20 -22.17 -24.77 -11.78
CA GLU A 20 -21.47 -25.95 -12.29
C GLU A 20 -20.13 -25.57 -12.95
N VAL A 21 -19.20 -26.52 -13.00
CA VAL A 21 -17.82 -26.28 -13.50
C VAL A 21 -17.82 -25.73 -14.93
N SER A 22 -18.73 -26.21 -15.79
CA SER A 22 -18.90 -25.71 -17.17
C SER A 22 -19.30 -24.23 -17.21
N GLU A 23 -20.19 -23.81 -16.32
CA GLU A 23 -20.66 -22.42 -16.21
C GLU A 23 -19.61 -21.51 -15.57
N GLN A 24 -18.82 -22.05 -14.64
CA GLN A 24 -17.66 -21.37 -14.06
C GLN A 24 -16.61 -21.08 -15.12
N ASP A 25 -16.27 -22.05 -15.96
CA ASP A 25 -15.32 -21.89 -17.07
C ASP A 25 -15.79 -20.85 -18.09
N VAL A 26 -17.08 -20.84 -18.43
CA VAL A 26 -17.67 -19.81 -19.32
C VAL A 26 -17.58 -18.41 -18.69
N THR A 27 -17.88 -18.28 -17.40
CA THR A 27 -17.80 -17.00 -16.68
C THR A 27 -16.36 -16.47 -16.67
N LEU A 28 -15.37 -17.34 -16.43
CA LEU A 28 -13.95 -16.98 -16.45
C LEU A 28 -13.48 -16.53 -17.84
N LEU A 29 -13.89 -17.23 -18.90
CA LEU A 29 -13.60 -16.83 -20.27
C LEU A 29 -14.25 -15.48 -20.64
N GLN A 30 -15.47 -15.22 -20.17
CA GLN A 30 -16.18 -13.96 -20.38
C GLN A 30 -15.47 -12.77 -19.72
N VAL A 31 -14.83 -12.97 -18.57
CA VAL A 31 -13.98 -11.95 -17.93
C VAL A 31 -12.54 -11.95 -18.48
N GLY A 32 -12.30 -12.65 -19.60
CA GLY A 32 -11.03 -12.65 -20.33
C GLY A 32 -9.93 -13.52 -19.73
N ILE A 33 -10.27 -14.45 -18.83
CA ILE A 33 -9.32 -15.34 -18.18
C ILE A 33 -9.23 -16.64 -18.98
N THR A 34 -8.18 -16.79 -19.76
CA THR A 34 -7.82 -18.06 -20.40
C THR A 34 -6.90 -18.87 -19.48
N PRO A 35 -7.07 -20.20 -19.39
CA PRO A 35 -6.16 -21.03 -18.62
C PRO A 35 -4.72 -20.95 -19.17
N VAL A 36 -3.76 -20.54 -18.33
CA VAL A 36 -2.33 -20.45 -18.70
C VAL A 36 -1.52 -21.50 -17.91
N GLU A 37 -0.29 -21.83 -18.33
CA GLU A 37 0.62 -22.76 -17.62
C GLU A 37 0.71 -22.58 -16.09
N GLN A 38 0.56 -21.34 -15.58
CA GLN A 38 0.53 -21.07 -14.14
C GLN A 38 -0.67 -21.71 -13.42
N ASP A 39 -1.76 -21.93 -14.15
CA ASP A 39 -2.99 -22.51 -13.62
C ASP A 39 -2.81 -24.02 -13.45
N ILE A 40 -1.95 -24.66 -14.26
CA ILE A 40 -1.54 -26.06 -14.09
C ILE A 40 -0.80 -26.23 -12.76
N LYS A 41 0.16 -25.33 -12.45
CA LYS A 41 0.91 -25.38 -11.18
C LYS A 41 0.02 -25.17 -9.96
N ILE A 42 -0.94 -24.24 -10.03
CA ILE A 42 -1.90 -24.01 -8.94
C ILE A 42 -2.84 -25.21 -8.78
N ARG A 43 -3.30 -25.76 -9.91
CA ARG A 43 -4.16 -26.94 -9.95
C ARG A 43 -3.49 -28.15 -9.32
N GLU A 44 -2.24 -28.43 -9.69
CA GLU A 44 -1.43 -29.54 -9.16
C GLU A 44 -1.09 -29.32 -7.68
N PHE A 45 -0.70 -28.10 -7.31
CA PHE A 45 -0.31 -27.77 -5.93
C PHE A 45 -1.49 -27.83 -4.95
N LEU A 46 -2.66 -27.35 -5.35
CA LEU A 46 -3.85 -27.28 -4.49
C LEU A 46 -4.82 -28.45 -4.70
N ASN A 47 -4.54 -29.34 -5.66
CA ASN A 47 -5.44 -30.41 -6.09
C ASN A 47 -6.87 -29.91 -6.38
N THR A 48 -6.97 -28.89 -7.23
CA THR A 48 -8.25 -28.22 -7.57
C THR A 48 -8.61 -28.45 -9.05
N ASN A 49 -9.76 -27.93 -9.50
CA ASN A 49 -10.11 -27.89 -10.92
C ASN A 49 -9.54 -26.61 -11.59
N GLY A 50 -9.59 -26.54 -12.92
CA GLY A 50 -9.06 -25.40 -13.68
C GLY A 50 -9.74 -24.07 -13.32
N ALA A 51 -11.06 -24.08 -13.17
CA ALA A 51 -11.84 -22.91 -12.78
C ALA A 51 -11.39 -22.33 -11.43
N MET A 52 -11.22 -23.19 -10.43
CA MET A 52 -10.78 -22.80 -9.10
C MET A 52 -9.32 -22.31 -9.10
N ALA A 53 -8.45 -22.93 -9.89
CA ALA A 53 -7.07 -22.48 -10.04
C ALA A 53 -6.98 -21.07 -10.67
N ALA A 54 -7.77 -20.82 -11.71
CA ALA A 54 -7.89 -19.51 -12.36
C ALA A 54 -8.46 -18.45 -11.41
N LEU A 55 -9.49 -18.80 -10.63
CA LEU A 55 -10.06 -17.94 -9.60
C LEU A 55 -9.01 -17.56 -8.54
N ILE A 56 -8.29 -18.55 -8.01
CA ILE A 56 -7.25 -18.35 -6.99
C ILE A 56 -6.15 -17.43 -7.51
N LYS A 57 -5.72 -17.62 -8.76
CA LYS A 57 -4.74 -16.75 -9.41
C LYS A 57 -5.22 -15.31 -9.54
N MET A 58 -6.48 -15.10 -9.91
CA MET A 58 -7.05 -13.76 -10.04
C MET A 58 -7.12 -13.08 -8.68
N ILE A 59 -7.61 -13.76 -7.65
CA ILE A 59 -7.62 -13.25 -6.28
C ILE A 59 -6.19 -12.90 -5.83
N ALA A 60 -5.22 -13.79 -6.05
CA ALA A 60 -3.83 -13.54 -5.69
C ALA A 60 -3.25 -12.32 -6.41
N THR A 61 -3.58 -12.13 -7.69
CA THR A 61 -3.16 -10.98 -8.48
C THR A 61 -3.77 -9.68 -7.94
N LEU A 62 -5.07 -9.69 -7.65
CA LEU A 62 -5.80 -8.54 -7.13
C LEU A 62 -5.29 -8.14 -5.73
N VAL A 63 -5.10 -9.13 -4.85
CA VAL A 63 -4.50 -8.94 -3.52
C VAL A 63 -3.08 -8.37 -3.64
N HIS A 64 -2.24 -8.91 -4.54
CA HIS A 64 -0.88 -8.42 -4.74
C HIS A 64 -0.87 -6.96 -5.22
N ALA A 65 -1.73 -6.62 -6.19
CA ALA A 65 -1.87 -5.25 -6.67
C ALA A 65 -2.29 -4.30 -5.55
N LYS A 66 -3.26 -4.70 -4.72
CA LYS A 66 -3.74 -3.88 -3.61
C LYS A 66 -2.70 -3.67 -2.53
N ILE A 67 -1.98 -4.73 -2.14
CA ILE A 67 -0.87 -4.64 -1.18
C ILE A 67 0.20 -3.67 -1.70
N LYS A 68 0.57 -3.78 -2.98
CA LYS A 68 1.57 -2.90 -3.59
C LYS A 68 1.15 -1.43 -3.55
N GLU A 69 -0.12 -1.14 -3.83
CA GLU A 69 -0.70 0.20 -3.71
C GLU A 69 -0.64 0.72 -2.27
N GLN A 70 -1.13 -0.07 -1.31
CA GLN A 70 -1.15 0.30 0.11
C GLN A 70 0.25 0.52 0.67
N ILE A 71 1.23 -0.33 0.32
CA ILE A 71 2.63 -0.13 0.72
C ILE A 71 3.17 1.18 0.17
N LYS A 72 2.90 1.49 -1.10
CA LYS A 72 3.35 2.74 -1.73
C LYS A 72 2.74 3.96 -1.03
N GLU A 73 1.47 3.90 -0.66
CA GLU A 73 0.79 4.95 0.09
C GLU A 73 1.37 5.09 1.50
N LEU A 74 1.57 3.98 2.22
CA LEU A 74 2.18 3.97 3.54
C LEU A 74 3.59 4.57 3.53
N CYS A 75 4.41 4.20 2.54
CA CYS A 75 5.75 4.78 2.37
C CYS A 75 5.70 6.29 2.12
N LYS A 76 4.76 6.77 1.29
CA LYS A 76 4.56 8.21 1.07
C LYS A 76 4.15 8.92 2.37
N THR A 77 3.21 8.35 3.12
CA THR A 77 2.75 8.91 4.39
C THR A 77 3.87 8.97 5.42
N GLY A 78 4.67 7.90 5.55
CA GLY A 78 5.84 7.87 6.43
C GLY A 78 6.90 8.90 6.04
N TYR A 79 7.16 9.05 4.74
CA TYR A 79 8.07 10.07 4.23
C TYR A 79 7.58 11.50 4.55
N ILE A 80 6.29 11.77 4.34
CA ILE A 80 5.67 13.07 4.68
C ILE A 80 5.74 13.33 6.20
N ALA A 81 5.48 12.33 7.02
CA ALA A 81 5.57 12.45 8.48
C ALA A 81 7.00 12.81 8.93
N ASN A 82 8.02 12.16 8.36
CA ASN A 82 9.42 12.46 8.66
C ASN A 82 9.82 13.87 8.20
N LEU A 83 9.37 14.31 7.02
CA LEU A 83 9.58 15.68 6.57
C LEU A 83 8.96 16.70 7.54
N LEU A 84 7.77 16.43 8.05
CA LEU A 84 7.09 17.32 8.99
C LEU A 84 7.81 17.37 10.34
N ALA A 85 8.31 16.23 10.83
CA ALA A 85 9.13 16.14 12.03
C ALA A 85 10.42 16.96 11.88
N ASN A 86 11.17 16.74 10.79
CA ASN A 86 12.41 17.47 10.51
C ASN A 86 12.16 18.98 10.37
N LYS A 87 11.07 19.39 9.73
CA LYS A 87 10.68 20.80 9.62
C LYS A 87 10.47 21.43 11.00
N ASN A 88 9.81 20.72 11.91
CA ASN A 88 9.57 21.21 13.26
C ASN A 88 10.87 21.32 14.06
N GLU A 89 11.76 20.34 13.93
CA GLU A 89 13.07 20.35 14.58
C GLU A 89 13.94 21.52 14.09
N ILE A 90 14.00 21.76 12.78
CA ILE A 90 14.69 22.92 12.18
C ILE A 90 14.14 24.23 12.77
N LYS A 91 12.81 24.36 12.89
CA LYS A 91 12.18 25.56 13.47
C LYS A 91 12.59 25.77 14.93
N GLN A 92 12.68 24.70 15.73
CA GLN A 92 13.13 24.80 17.11
C GLN A 92 14.60 25.21 17.20
N LEU A 93 15.46 24.63 16.36
CA LEU A 93 16.87 24.99 16.29
C LEU A 93 17.07 26.46 15.88
N GLN A 94 16.26 26.97 14.94
CA GLN A 94 16.27 28.37 14.55
C GLN A 94 15.94 29.30 15.74
N LEU A 95 14.91 28.98 16.52
CA LEU A 95 14.55 29.75 17.72
C LEU A 95 15.66 29.74 18.76
N GLN A 96 16.34 28.61 18.95
CA GLN A 96 17.46 28.50 19.88
C GLN A 96 18.67 29.32 19.42
N ILE A 97 19.00 29.28 18.13
CA ILE A 97 20.08 30.09 17.54
C ILE A 97 19.77 31.58 17.72
N GLU A 98 18.54 32.00 17.44
CA GLU A 98 18.12 33.39 17.61
C GLU A 98 18.25 33.85 19.07
N TYR A 99 17.78 33.02 20.02
CA TYR A 99 17.91 33.30 21.44
C TYR A 99 19.38 33.45 21.89
N ILE A 100 20.24 32.50 21.52
CA ILE A 100 21.67 32.51 21.88
C ILE A 100 22.36 33.71 21.22
N THR A 101 22.01 34.02 19.97
CA THR A 101 22.57 35.19 19.26
C THR A 101 22.21 36.49 19.97
N ASN A 102 20.95 36.64 20.38
CA ASN A 102 20.50 37.82 21.13
C ASN A 102 21.18 37.93 22.50
N GLN A 103 21.32 36.83 23.22
CA GLN A 103 22.09 36.76 24.48
C GLN A 103 23.53 37.26 24.27
N TYR A 104 24.24 36.69 23.29
CA TYR A 104 25.62 37.08 22.98
C TYR A 104 25.75 38.57 22.62
N MET A 105 24.83 39.09 21.80
CA MET A 105 24.85 40.51 21.41
C MET A 105 24.62 41.44 22.61
N ASN A 106 23.71 41.07 23.52
CA ASN A 106 23.48 41.80 24.76
C ASN A 106 24.71 41.82 25.66
N GLU A 107 25.33 40.65 25.89
CA GLU A 107 26.55 40.54 26.70
C GLU A 107 27.70 41.37 26.12
N LYS A 108 27.89 41.30 24.79
CA LYS A 108 28.90 42.09 24.09
C LYS A 108 28.67 43.60 24.23
N MET A 109 27.42 44.07 24.11
CA MET A 109 27.10 45.49 24.32
C MET A 109 27.36 45.94 25.76
N VAL A 110 27.06 45.11 26.76
CA VAL A 110 27.36 45.43 28.16
C VAL A 110 28.86 45.55 28.41
N LEU A 111 29.68 44.68 27.78
CA LEU A 111 31.14 44.73 27.88
C LEU A 111 31.77 45.94 27.18
N GLN A 112 31.16 46.44 26.09
CA GLN A 112 31.66 47.61 25.36
C GLN A 112 31.31 48.96 26.02
N ASN A 113 30.31 48.98 26.90
CA ASN A 113 29.85 50.18 27.61
C ASN A 113 30.41 50.30 29.05
N ARG A 114 31.38 49.46 29.42
CA ARG A 114 32.16 49.54 30.67
C ARG A 114 33.54 50.10 30.40
#